data_AF-A0A0F9F2K8-F1
#
_entry.id   AF-A0A0F9F2K8-F1
#
_cell.length_a   1.000
_cell.length_b   1.000
_cell.length_c   1.000
_cell.angle_alpha   90.00
_cell.angle_beta   90.00
_cell.angle_gamma   90.00
#
_symmetry.space_group_name_H-M   'P 1'
#
loop_
_entity.id
_entity.type
_entity.pdbx_description
1 polymer ?
#
loop_
_entity_poly.entity_id
_entity_poly.type
_entity_poly.pdbx_seq_one_letter_code
_entity_poly.pdbx_strand_id
1 'polypeptide(L)' 'MAKKREHIAEAEEIGYDSWWLNNFSQLPLRASKARQIAALKNDHEWQENHMNEISRRIDQLIQRIESE' A
#
# COMPACT_ATOMS: atom_id res chain seq x y z
N MET A 1 -27.07 -10.10 3.34
CA MET A 1 -26.47 -9.61 4.60
C MET A 1 -26.28 -8.10 4.51
N ALA A 2 -26.57 -7.35 5.58
CA ALA A 2 -26.28 -5.92 5.63
C ALA A 2 -24.80 -5.71 5.97
N LYS A 3 -24.15 -4.67 5.40
CA LYS A 3 -22.77 -4.32 5.73
C LYS A 3 -22.69 -3.89 7.21
N LYS A 4 -21.83 -4.54 8.00
CA LYS A 4 -21.54 -4.11 9.37
C LYS A 4 -20.65 -2.86 9.35
N ARG A 5 -20.78 -2.02 10.37
CA ARG A 5 -19.98 -0.78 10.49
C ARG A 5 -18.49 -1.08 10.58
N GLU A 6 -18.08 -2.15 11.28
CA GLU A 6 -16.68 -2.55 11.33
C GLU A 6 -16.10 -2.93 9.96
N HIS A 7 -16.87 -3.60 9.10
CA HIS A 7 -16.42 -3.97 7.74
C HIS A 7 -16.22 -2.75 6.85
N ILE A 8 -17.06 -1.73 7.03
CA ILE A 8 -16.94 -0.47 6.28
C ILE A 8 -15.69 0.29 6.73
N ALA A 9 -15.48 0.43 8.04
CA ALA A 9 -14.32 1.14 8.59
C ALA A 9 -12.98 0.51 8.17
N GLU A 10 -12.89 -0.83 8.21
CA GLU A 10 -11.67 -1.55 7.80
C GLU A 10 -11.43 -1.48 6.29
N ALA A 11 -12.49 -1.54 5.47
CA ALA A 11 -12.37 -1.35 4.03
C ALA A 11 -11.92 0.08 3.68
N GLU A 12 -12.39 1.09 4.41
CA GLU A 12 -11.93 2.48 4.26
C GLU A 12 -10.45 2.63 4.65
N GLU A 13 -10.03 2.02 5.76
CA GLU A 13 -8.63 2.04 6.21
C GLU A 13 -7.68 1.42 5.18
N ILE A 14 -8.06 0.30 4.55
CA ILE A 14 -7.28 -0.31 3.47
C ILE A 14 -7.16 0.62 2.25
N GLY A 15 -8.19 1.43 1.96
CA GLY A 15 -8.22 2.32 0.79
C GLY A 15 -7.38 3.60 0.91
N TYR A 16 -7.03 4.03 2.13
CA TYR A 16 -6.26 5.26 2.38
C TYR A 16 -4.74 5.10 2.24
N ASP A 17 -4.25 3.88 2.04
CA ASP A 17 -2.83 3.57 1.92
C ASP A 17 -2.26 4.14 0.58
N SER A 18 -1.58 5.30 0.70
CA SER A 18 -1.24 6.17 -0.43
C SER A 18 0.09 5.85 -1.13
N TRP A 19 0.16 6.19 -2.43
CA TRP A 19 1.13 5.72 -3.41
C TRP A 19 2.32 6.67 -3.65
N TRP A 20 2.89 7.28 -2.61
CA TRP A 20 3.91 8.30 -2.82
C TRP A 20 5.31 7.71 -3.04
N LEU A 21 6.06 8.22 -4.03
CA LEU A 21 7.48 7.87 -4.28
C LEU A 21 8.38 8.49 -3.20
N ASN A 22 8.40 7.87 -2.03
CA ASN A 22 9.03 8.42 -0.84
C ASN A 22 10.56 8.56 -0.98
N ASN A 23 11.23 7.59 -1.59
CA ASN A 23 12.69 7.61 -1.75
C ASN A 23 13.12 8.56 -2.86
N PHE A 24 12.41 8.57 -3.99
CA PHE A 24 12.76 9.42 -5.12
C PHE A 24 12.47 10.89 -4.86
N SER A 25 11.33 11.23 -4.24
CA SER A 25 10.93 12.61 -3.95
C SER A 25 11.86 13.35 -2.98
N GLN A 26 12.59 12.61 -2.14
CA GLN A 26 13.57 13.15 -1.20
C GLN A 26 14.96 13.41 -1.84
N LEU A 27 15.18 13.01 -3.09
CA LEU A 27 16.46 13.24 -3.75
C LEU A 27 16.69 14.73 -4.06
N PRO A 28 17.92 15.25 -3.88
CA PRO A 28 18.25 16.59 -4.35
C PRO A 28 18.17 16.65 -5.88
N LEU A 29 17.80 17.81 -6.45
CA LEU A 29 17.63 18.02 -7.90
C LEU A 29 18.83 17.59 -8.76
N ARG A 30 20.04 17.61 -8.19
CA ARG A 30 21.30 17.21 -8.86
C ARG A 30 21.72 15.76 -8.59
N ALA A 31 20.83 14.92 -8.05
CA ALA A 31 21.13 13.52 -7.81
C ALA A 31 21.56 12.83 -9.12
N SER A 32 22.61 12.01 -9.05
CA SER A 32 23.10 11.28 -10.22
C SER A 32 22.04 10.30 -10.74
N LYS A 33 22.11 9.97 -12.03
CA LYS A 33 21.24 8.96 -12.66
C LYS A 33 21.22 7.64 -11.89
N ALA A 34 22.37 7.19 -11.37
CA ALA A 34 22.45 5.97 -10.58
C ALA A 34 21.64 6.06 -9.27
N ARG A 35 21.69 7.20 -8.56
CA ARG A 35 20.91 7.41 -7.33
C ARG A 35 19.42 7.52 -7.60
N GLN A 36 19.04 8.18 -8.69
CA GLN A 36 17.65 8.25 -9.15
C GLN A 36 17.08 6.85 -9.40
N ILE A 37 17.81 6.02 -10.15
CA ILE A 37 17.40 4.64 -10.46
C ILE A 37 17.30 3.80 -9.18
N ALA A 38 18.27 3.91 -8.26
CA ALA A 38 18.23 3.16 -7.01
C ALA A 38 17.02 3.55 -6.14
N ALA A 39 16.71 4.85 -6.03
CA ALA A 39 15.55 5.31 -5.28
C ALA A 39 14.23 4.81 -5.87
N LEU A 40 14.09 4.85 -7.21
CA LEU A 40 12.90 4.31 -7.88
C LEU A 40 12.75 2.80 -7.71
N LYS A 41 13.87 2.04 -7.69
CA LYS A 41 13.81 0.60 -7.39
C LYS A 41 13.33 0.34 -5.97
N ASN A 42 13.80 1.11 -5.00
CA ASN A 42 13.34 1.00 -3.61
C ASN A 42 11.86 1.37 -3.47
N ASP A 43 11.41 2.43 -4.16
CA ASP A 43 10.00 2.81 -4.17
C ASP A 43 9.14 1.71 -4.82
N HIS A 44 9.60 1.10 -5.91
CA HIS A 44 8.91 -0.01 -6.57
C HIS A 44 8.79 -1.23 -5.66
N GLU A 45 9.89 -1.66 -5.03
CA GLU A 45 9.89 -2.81 -4.11
C GLU A 45 8.99 -2.55 -2.90
N TRP A 46 9.00 -1.33 -2.36
CA TRP A 46 8.10 -0.94 -1.29
C TRP A 46 6.63 -1.03 -1.74
N GLN A 47 6.31 -0.52 -2.93
CA GLN A 47 4.96 -0.59 -3.49
C GLN A 47 4.49 -2.04 -3.70
N GLU A 48 5.35 -2.92 -4.23
CA GLU A 48 5.01 -4.35 -4.40
C GLU A 48 4.71 -5.02 -3.06
N ASN A 49 5.58 -4.83 -2.06
CA ASN A 49 5.37 -5.39 -0.73
C ASN A 49 4.09 -4.85 -0.08
N HIS A 50 3.83 -3.55 -0.22
CA HIS A 50 2.66 -2.92 0.34
C HIS A 50 1.35 -3.38 -0.34
N MET A 51 1.35 -3.56 -1.66
CA MET A 51 0.21 -4.11 -2.40
C MET A 51 -0.10 -5.57 -2.01
N ASN A 52 0.94 -6.36 -1.73
CA ASN A 52 0.76 -7.72 -1.19
C ASN A 52 0.14 -7.69 0.21
N GLU A 53 0.55 -6.74 1.06
CA GLU A 53 -0.05 -6.56 2.38
C GLU A 53 -1.53 -6.14 2.30
N ILE A 54 -1.86 -5.18 1.44
CA ILE A 54 -3.24 -4.74 1.17
C ILE A 54 -4.09 -5.93 0.71
N SER A 55 -3.60 -6.71 -0.26
CA SER A 55 -4.29 -7.91 -0.74
C SER A 55 -4.58 -8.90 0.39
N ARG A 56 -3.60 -9.15 1.26
CA ARG A 56 -3.76 -10.02 2.44
C ARG A 56 -4.80 -9.49 3.42
N ARG A 57 -4.84 -8.18 3.68
CA ARG A 57 -5.85 -7.56 4.55
C ARG A 57 -7.25 -7.70 3.97
N ILE A 58 -7.40 -7.57 2.65
CA ILE A 58 -8.67 -7.82 1.95
C ILE A 58 -9.09 -9.29 2.12
N ASP A 59 -8.19 -10.25 1.90
CA ASP A 59 -8.48 -11.67 2.09
C ASP A 59 -8.92 -11.99 3.53
N GLN A 60 -8.27 -11.38 4.52
CA GLN A 60 -8.64 -11.51 5.93
C GLN A 60 -10.03 -10.94 6.23
N LEU A 61 -10.35 -9.77 5.66
CA LEU A 61 -11.68 -9.17 5.81
C LEU A 61 -12.76 -10.05 5.16
N ILE A 62 -12.49 -10.64 3.99
CA ILE A 62 -13.39 -11.60 3.34
C ILE A 62 -13.61 -12.80 4.26
N GLN A 63 -12.55 -13.45 4.74
CA GLN A 63 -12.65 -14.61 5.63
C GLN A 63 -13.45 -14.31 6.89
N ARG A 64 -13.24 -13.12 7.50
CA ARG A 64 -14.01 -12.72 8.67
C ARG A 64 -15.51 -12.61 8.34
N ILE A 65 -15.85 -11.94 7.24
CA ILE A 65 -17.24 -11.78 6.79
C ILE A 65 -17.90 -13.13 6.51
N GLU A 66 -17.18 -14.08 5.90
CA GLU A 66 -17.70 -15.42 5.59
C GLU A 66 -17.92 -16.30 6.83
N SER A 67 -17.15 -16.07 7.90
CA SER A 67 -17.20 -16.84 9.14
C SER A 67 -18.30 -16.41 10.14
N GLU A 68 -18.97 -15.28 9.86
CA GLU A 68 -20.01 -14.67 10.71
C GLU A 68 -21.44 -15.00 10.27
#